data_AF-A0A3Q0GRB2-F1
#
_entry.id   AF-A0A3Q0GRB2-F1
#
_cell.length_a   1.000
_cell.length_b   1.000
_cell.length_c   1.000
_cell.angle_alpha   90.00
_cell.angle_beta   90.00
_cell.angle_gamma   90.00
#
_symmetry.space_group_name_H-M   'P 1'
#
loop_
_entity.id
_entity.type
_entity.pdbx_description
1 polymer ?
#
loop_
_entity_poly.entity_id
_entity_poly.type
_entity_poly.pdbx_seq_one_letter_code
_entity_poly.pdbx_strand_id
1 'polypeptide(L)'
;MATKTVTGIRLSALCPKFLHTNSTSHTWPFSAIAELIDNAYDPDVNAKQIWIDKTVINDNVCLTFTDNGNGMTSEKLHKMLSFGFSDKVAVNGRVPVGLYGNGFKSGSMRLGKDAIVFTKNGESTCVGLLSQTYLEAIKAEHVMVPIVSFDRQRQIINPGESRGNLKALLTHSLFSSEDKLLAELDAILGKKGTRIIIWNLRRDKNGKTEFDFDKDKYDIRIPEDLDEATGKRGYKKQERMDQNVPESDYSLRNSAKTICDRSHGRAF
;
A
#
# COMPACT_ATOMS: atom_id res chain seq x y z
N MET A 1 -16.23 19.39 -11.54
CA MET A 1 -15.80 20.78 -11.78
C MET A 1 -14.41 20.73 -12.39
N ALA A 2 -14.20 21.49 -13.46
CA ALA A 2 -13.03 21.39 -14.32
C ALA A 2 -11.71 21.60 -13.54
N THR A 3 -10.78 20.67 -13.73
CA THR A 3 -9.36 20.85 -13.37
C THR A 3 -8.85 22.11 -14.05
N LYS A 4 -8.32 23.06 -13.26
CA LYS A 4 -7.80 24.35 -13.72
C LYS A 4 -6.86 24.15 -14.91
N THR A 5 -7.27 24.59 -16.09
CA THR A 5 -6.46 24.63 -17.29
C THR A 5 -5.39 25.72 -17.12
N VAL A 6 -4.13 25.34 -17.15
CA VAL A 6 -3.10 26.30 -17.58
C VAL A 6 -3.40 26.55 -19.06
N THR A 7 -3.71 27.81 -19.42
CA THR A 7 -3.80 28.30 -20.81
C THR A 7 -4.76 27.57 -21.78
N GLY A 8 -5.87 27.01 -21.31
CA GLY A 8 -6.87 26.33 -22.16
C GLY A 8 -6.45 24.93 -22.65
N ILE A 9 -5.29 24.44 -22.23
CA ILE A 9 -4.81 23.09 -22.51
C ILE A 9 -5.47 22.13 -21.51
N ARG A 10 -6.04 21.03 -22.03
CA ARG A 10 -6.67 19.99 -21.19
C ARG A 10 -5.59 19.14 -20.52
N LEU A 11 -5.77 18.86 -19.24
CA LEU A 11 -4.92 17.89 -18.54
C LEU A 11 -5.25 16.47 -19.01
N SER A 12 -4.24 15.60 -19.04
CA SER A 12 -4.46 14.16 -19.20
C SER A 12 -5.21 13.62 -17.97
N ALA A 13 -6.17 12.75 -18.21
CA ALA A 13 -7.04 12.19 -17.19
C ALA A 13 -6.66 10.75 -16.88
N LEU A 14 -6.75 10.37 -15.61
CA LEU A 14 -6.61 8.98 -15.16
C LEU A 14 -7.98 8.43 -14.76
N CYS A 15 -8.48 7.49 -15.56
CA CYS A 15 -9.71 6.75 -15.27
C CYS A 15 -9.49 5.82 -14.05
N PRO A 16 -10.46 5.67 -13.13
CA PRO A 16 -10.36 4.71 -12.02
C PRO A 16 -9.98 3.28 -12.42
N LYS A 17 -10.42 2.81 -13.61
CA LYS A 17 -10.03 1.49 -14.15
C LYS A 17 -8.51 1.31 -14.27
N PHE A 18 -7.77 2.40 -14.43
CA PHE A 18 -6.31 2.37 -14.50
C PHE A 18 -5.67 1.86 -13.21
N LEU A 19 -6.33 2.00 -12.03
CA LEU A 19 -5.81 1.41 -10.79
C LEU A 19 -5.68 -0.10 -10.89
N HIS A 20 -6.69 -0.76 -11.48
CA HIS A 20 -6.63 -2.19 -11.76
C HIS A 20 -5.60 -2.50 -12.84
N THR A 21 -5.61 -1.80 -13.98
CA THR A 21 -4.64 -2.02 -15.06
C THR A 21 -3.20 -1.87 -14.58
N ASN A 22 -2.91 -0.87 -13.76
CA ASN A 22 -1.59 -0.65 -13.22
C ASN A 22 -1.15 -1.74 -12.23
N SER A 23 -2.10 -2.44 -11.60
CA SER A 23 -1.79 -3.56 -10.70
C SER A 23 -1.33 -4.83 -11.42
N THR A 24 -1.62 -4.96 -12.73
CA THR A 24 -1.31 -6.19 -13.49
C THR A 24 0.18 -6.31 -13.84
N SER A 25 1.00 -5.30 -13.51
CA SER A 25 2.45 -5.41 -13.58
C SER A 25 3.02 -6.46 -12.61
N HIS A 26 2.29 -6.78 -11.55
CA HIS A 26 2.68 -7.75 -10.53
C HIS A 26 1.96 -9.09 -10.73
N THR A 27 2.64 -10.06 -11.33
CA THR A 27 2.13 -11.43 -11.44
C THR A 27 2.25 -12.18 -10.11
N TRP A 28 3.28 -11.86 -9.31
CA TRP A 28 3.56 -12.49 -8.02
C TRP A 28 3.24 -11.54 -6.86
N PRO A 29 2.37 -11.90 -5.89
CA PRO A 29 1.93 -10.98 -4.84
C PRO A 29 3.06 -10.46 -3.96
N PHE A 30 4.12 -11.24 -3.72
CA PHE A 30 5.25 -10.73 -2.93
C PHE A 30 6.08 -9.67 -3.66
N SER A 31 6.00 -9.58 -5.00
CA SER A 31 6.58 -8.44 -5.73
C SER A 31 5.84 -7.13 -5.43
N ALA A 32 4.52 -7.20 -5.19
CA ALA A 32 3.74 -6.04 -4.76
C ALA A 32 4.01 -5.67 -3.30
N ILE A 33 4.27 -6.65 -2.44
CA ILE A 33 4.72 -6.39 -1.05
C ILE A 33 6.12 -5.76 -1.04
N ALA A 34 7.03 -6.20 -1.92
CA ALA A 34 8.38 -5.64 -2.03
C ALA A 34 8.35 -4.12 -2.28
N GLU A 35 7.46 -3.64 -3.16
CA GLU A 35 7.29 -2.20 -3.41
C GLU A 35 6.96 -1.40 -2.12
N LEU A 36 6.21 -1.98 -1.18
CA LEU A 36 5.88 -1.32 0.09
C LEU A 36 7.07 -1.34 1.05
N ILE A 37 7.83 -2.44 1.08
CA ILE A 37 9.07 -2.57 1.85
C ILE A 37 10.11 -1.57 1.34
N ASP A 38 10.30 -1.49 0.03
CA ASP A 38 11.27 -0.60 -0.61
C ASP A 38 10.97 0.87 -0.32
N ASN A 39 9.69 1.25 -0.29
CA ASN A 39 9.29 2.61 0.11
C ASN A 39 9.65 2.95 1.55
N ALA A 40 9.50 2.02 2.49
CA ALA A 40 9.93 2.23 3.88
C ALA A 40 11.46 2.26 4.01
N TYR A 41 12.13 1.42 3.22
CA TYR A 41 13.60 1.35 3.16
C TYR A 41 14.19 2.66 2.62
N ASP A 42 13.61 3.25 1.57
CA ASP A 42 14.22 4.34 0.82
C ASP A 42 14.75 5.51 1.66
N PRO A 43 15.85 6.18 1.25
CA PRO A 43 16.59 7.10 2.12
C PRO A 43 15.79 8.30 2.64
N ASP A 44 14.74 8.71 1.92
CA ASP A 44 13.86 9.80 2.34
C ASP A 44 12.91 9.38 3.48
N VAL A 45 12.52 8.10 3.53
CA VAL A 45 11.74 7.53 4.63
C VAL A 45 12.66 7.02 5.74
N ASN A 46 13.72 6.29 5.37
CA ASN A 46 14.78 5.80 6.25
C ASN A 46 14.27 5.04 7.48
N ALA A 47 13.23 4.22 7.31
CA ALA A 47 12.73 3.39 8.39
C ALA A 47 13.81 2.42 8.85
N LYS A 48 13.88 2.19 10.17
CA LYS A 48 14.73 1.15 10.75
C LYS A 48 14.03 -0.19 10.82
N GLN A 49 12.70 -0.15 10.93
CA GLN A 49 11.85 -1.32 11.02
C GLN A 49 10.58 -1.09 10.20
N ILE A 50 10.12 -2.16 9.58
CA ILE A 50 8.80 -2.27 9.00
C ILE A 50 8.15 -3.53 9.57
N TRP A 51 6.91 -3.41 10.04
CA TRP A 51 6.06 -4.48 10.53
C TRP A 51 4.99 -4.78 9.48
N ILE A 52 4.94 -6.05 9.06
CA ILE A 52 3.96 -6.54 8.10
C ILE A 52 3.09 -7.55 8.83
N ASP A 53 1.80 -7.23 8.94
CA ASP A 53 0.87 -8.01 9.73
C ASP A 53 -0.44 -8.25 8.99
N LYS A 54 -1.12 -9.33 9.36
CA LYS A 54 -2.53 -9.57 9.04
C LYS A 54 -3.38 -9.20 10.25
N THR A 55 -4.47 -8.48 10.01
CA THR A 55 -5.47 -8.17 11.04
C THR A 55 -6.89 -8.29 10.48
N VAL A 56 -7.89 -8.09 11.33
CA VAL A 56 -9.29 -7.99 10.96
C VAL A 56 -9.85 -6.68 11.51
N ILE A 57 -10.39 -5.84 10.63
CA ILE A 57 -11.01 -4.55 11.00
C ILE A 57 -12.42 -4.54 10.44
N ASN A 58 -13.44 -4.42 11.29
CA ASN A 58 -14.86 -4.53 10.92
C ASN A 58 -15.12 -5.73 9.98
N ASP A 59 -14.71 -6.94 10.41
CA ASP A 59 -14.85 -8.20 9.67
C ASP A 59 -14.09 -8.29 8.33
N ASN A 60 -13.30 -7.27 7.98
CA ASN A 60 -12.45 -7.29 6.79
C ASN A 60 -11.05 -7.78 7.14
N VAL A 61 -10.62 -8.84 6.47
CA VAL A 61 -9.20 -9.27 6.51
C VAL A 61 -8.35 -8.20 5.84
N CYS A 62 -7.36 -7.69 6.57
CA CYS A 62 -6.50 -6.61 6.13
C CYS A 62 -5.02 -7.03 6.20
N LEU A 63 -4.23 -6.55 5.25
CA LEU A 63 -2.78 -6.48 5.37
C LEU A 63 -2.39 -5.10 5.87
N THR A 64 -1.47 -5.05 6.83
CA THR A 64 -0.95 -3.80 7.38
C THR A 64 0.56 -3.73 7.22
N PHE A 65 1.05 -2.54 6.87
CA PHE A 65 2.47 -2.24 6.71
C PHE A 65 2.75 -1.00 7.54
N THR A 66 3.47 -1.15 8.64
CA THR A 66 3.77 -0.03 9.55
C THR A 66 5.27 0.15 9.61
N ASP A 67 5.77 1.35 9.40
CA ASP A 67 7.19 1.68 9.50
C ASP A 67 7.42 2.85 10.47
N ASN A 68 8.63 2.91 11.03
CA ASN A 68 9.07 3.97 11.94
C ASN A 68 9.95 5.03 11.24
N GLY A 69 9.75 5.23 9.94
CA GLY A 69 10.48 6.21 9.15
C GLY A 69 10.04 7.65 9.40
N ASN A 70 10.44 8.54 8.49
CA ASN A 70 10.24 9.98 8.61
C ASN A 70 8.79 10.45 8.42
N GLY A 71 7.93 9.59 7.87
CA GLY A 71 6.57 9.95 7.46
C GLY A 71 6.51 11.00 6.35
N MET A 72 5.33 11.60 6.17
CA MET A 72 5.04 12.50 5.05
C MET A 72 4.24 13.73 5.48
N THR A 73 4.42 14.83 4.74
CA THR A 73 3.50 15.97 4.73
C THR A 73 2.25 15.63 3.90
N SER A 74 1.19 16.45 4.01
CA SER A 74 -0.01 16.31 3.18
C SER A 74 0.31 16.36 1.68
N GLU A 75 1.24 17.23 1.27
CA GLU A 75 1.67 17.36 -0.13
C GLU A 75 2.41 16.11 -0.60
N LYS A 76 3.34 15.58 0.21
CA LYS A 76 4.08 14.36 -0.11
C LYS A 76 3.16 13.14 -0.15
N LEU A 77 2.16 13.07 0.73
CA LEU A 77 1.12 12.04 0.68
C LEU A 77 0.28 12.16 -0.61
N HIS A 78 -0.11 13.37 -0.99
CA HIS A 78 -0.83 13.60 -2.25
C HIS A 78 0.00 13.16 -3.47
N LYS A 79 1.30 13.49 -3.52
CA LYS A 79 2.24 12.99 -4.54
C LYS A 79 2.37 11.47 -4.50
N MET A 80 2.45 10.86 -3.31
CA MET A 80 2.50 9.40 -3.14
C MET A 80 1.24 8.72 -3.67
N LEU A 81 0.06 9.34 -3.55
CA LEU A 81 -1.19 8.81 -4.10
C LEU A 81 -1.39 9.17 -5.59
N SER A 82 -0.62 10.13 -6.13
CA SER A 82 -0.67 10.60 -7.51
C SER A 82 0.38 9.93 -8.40
N PHE A 83 0.09 9.69 -9.68
CA PHE A 83 0.97 8.93 -10.56
C PHE A 83 2.15 9.76 -11.10
N GLY A 84 3.32 9.14 -11.18
CA GLY A 84 4.50 9.71 -11.85
C GLY A 84 5.32 10.71 -11.02
N PHE A 85 4.94 10.98 -9.78
CA PHE A 85 5.72 11.83 -8.87
C PHE A 85 6.75 10.99 -8.10
N SER A 86 8.03 11.28 -8.31
CA SER A 86 9.12 10.81 -7.45
C SER A 86 10.21 11.88 -7.37
N ASP A 87 10.41 12.40 -6.18
CA ASP A 87 11.49 13.36 -5.87
C ASP A 87 12.64 12.66 -5.12
N LYS A 88 12.74 11.32 -5.22
CA LYS A 88 13.72 10.53 -4.46
C LYS A 88 15.12 10.72 -5.03
N VAL A 89 16.05 11.03 -4.14
CA VAL A 89 17.47 11.23 -4.44
C VAL A 89 18.34 10.37 -3.52
N ALA A 90 19.57 10.10 -3.94
CA ALA A 90 20.53 9.42 -3.08
C ALA A 90 20.88 10.29 -1.87
N VAL A 91 20.88 9.70 -0.67
CA VAL A 91 21.25 10.37 0.58
C VAL A 91 22.32 9.54 1.28
N ASN A 92 23.44 10.15 1.63
CA ASN A 92 24.57 9.49 2.31
C ASN A 92 25.05 8.20 1.58
N GLY A 93 25.11 8.25 0.24
CA GLY A 93 25.56 7.13 -0.59
C GLY A 93 24.52 6.00 -0.76
N ARG A 94 23.35 6.08 -0.09
CA ARG A 94 22.25 5.12 -0.27
C ARG A 94 21.35 5.58 -1.41
N VAL A 95 21.24 4.76 -2.45
CA VAL A 95 20.41 5.01 -3.64
C VAL A 95 18.97 4.56 -3.36
N PRO A 96 17.95 5.37 -3.68
CA PRO A 96 16.55 4.94 -3.59
C PRO A 96 16.24 3.85 -4.62
N VAL A 97 15.43 2.87 -4.22
CA VAL A 97 14.87 1.84 -5.07
C VAL A 97 13.71 2.41 -5.89
N GLY A 98 12.84 3.22 -5.27
CA GLY A 98 11.64 3.76 -5.91
C GLY A 98 11.90 4.96 -6.81
N LEU A 99 12.13 4.73 -8.11
CA LEU A 99 12.39 5.81 -9.07
C LEU A 99 11.14 6.29 -9.84
N TYR A 100 10.16 5.42 -10.04
CA TYR A 100 9.09 5.65 -11.01
C TYR A 100 7.84 6.34 -10.45
N GLY A 101 7.74 6.50 -9.12
CA GLY A 101 6.55 7.08 -8.50
C GLY A 101 5.28 6.22 -8.67
N ASN A 102 5.43 4.90 -8.88
CA ASN A 102 4.31 3.99 -9.15
C ASN A 102 4.16 2.84 -8.13
N GLY A 103 5.23 2.44 -7.46
CA GLY A 103 5.30 1.22 -6.64
C GLY A 103 4.17 1.05 -5.63
N PHE A 104 3.86 2.12 -4.87
CA PHE A 104 2.73 2.07 -3.93
C PHE A 104 1.40 1.78 -4.62
N LYS A 105 1.11 2.41 -5.77
CA LYS A 105 -0.18 2.27 -6.46
C LYS A 105 -0.30 0.88 -7.08
N SER A 106 0.72 0.43 -7.81
CA SER A 106 0.71 -0.89 -8.44
C SER A 106 0.69 -1.99 -7.37
N GLY A 107 1.50 -1.87 -6.33
CA GLY A 107 1.59 -2.83 -5.24
C GLY A 107 0.31 -2.91 -4.41
N SER A 108 -0.20 -1.78 -3.92
CA SER A 108 -1.42 -1.78 -3.10
C SER A 108 -2.65 -2.29 -3.85
N MET A 109 -2.85 -1.84 -5.10
CA MET A 109 -3.97 -2.27 -5.96
C MET A 109 -3.81 -3.71 -6.47
N ARG A 110 -2.59 -4.26 -6.40
CA ARG A 110 -2.36 -5.70 -6.61
C ARG A 110 -2.84 -6.51 -5.42
N LEU A 111 -2.61 -6.06 -4.19
CA LEU A 111 -2.93 -6.81 -2.99
C LEU A 111 -4.42 -6.74 -2.62
N GLY A 112 -5.05 -5.58 -2.78
CA GLY A 112 -6.47 -5.38 -2.48
C GLY A 112 -7.09 -4.27 -3.32
N LYS A 113 -8.41 -4.15 -3.25
CA LYS A 113 -9.14 -3.09 -3.97
C LYS A 113 -8.94 -1.71 -3.34
N ASP A 114 -8.64 -1.68 -2.05
CA ASP A 114 -8.68 -0.45 -1.27
C ASP A 114 -7.52 -0.37 -0.29
N ALA A 115 -6.91 0.81 -0.23
CA ALA A 115 -5.80 1.12 0.64
C ALA A 115 -5.98 2.48 1.31
N ILE A 116 -5.66 2.55 2.59
CA ILE A 116 -5.62 3.80 3.36
C ILE A 116 -4.23 3.95 3.96
N VAL A 117 -3.73 5.18 3.99
CA VAL A 117 -2.39 5.52 4.46
C VAL A 117 -2.54 6.52 5.59
N PHE A 118 -2.01 6.16 6.75
CA PHE A 118 -1.85 7.01 7.92
C PHE A 118 -0.37 7.38 8.02
N THR A 119 -0.04 8.64 8.26
CA THR A 119 1.36 9.07 8.35
C THR A 119 1.55 10.19 9.35
N LYS A 120 2.69 10.17 10.06
CA LYS A 120 3.13 11.17 11.03
C LYS A 120 4.52 11.63 10.65
N ASN A 121 4.75 12.94 10.57
CA ASN A 121 6.10 13.49 10.32
C ASN A 121 6.70 14.23 11.53
N GLY A 122 6.00 14.26 12.67
CA GLY A 122 6.36 14.96 13.90
C GLY A 122 5.83 16.40 14.00
N GLU A 123 5.27 16.94 12.93
CA GLU A 123 4.66 18.26 12.87
C GLU A 123 3.16 18.17 12.64
N SER A 124 2.74 17.32 11.71
CA SER A 124 1.35 17.02 11.41
C SER A 124 1.16 15.52 11.20
N THR A 125 -0.10 15.14 11.14
CA THR A 125 -0.52 13.78 10.78
C THR A 125 -1.48 13.85 9.60
N CYS A 126 -1.40 12.89 8.69
CA CYS A 126 -2.24 12.87 7.49
C CYS A 126 -2.86 11.49 7.30
N VAL A 127 -4.05 11.46 6.74
CA VAL A 127 -4.75 10.24 6.31
C VAL A 127 -5.16 10.40 4.86
N GLY A 128 -4.83 9.43 4.02
CA GLY A 128 -5.13 9.43 2.60
C GLY A 128 -5.75 8.11 2.14
N LEU A 129 -6.72 8.18 1.24
CA LEU A 129 -7.45 7.01 0.72
C LEU A 129 -7.20 6.82 -0.78
N LEU A 130 -6.84 5.60 -1.17
CA LEU A 130 -6.83 5.13 -2.55
C LEU A 130 -7.71 3.88 -2.65
N SER A 131 -8.94 4.06 -3.11
CA SER A 131 -9.97 3.02 -3.05
C SER A 131 -10.71 2.89 -4.36
N GLN A 132 -10.64 1.70 -4.97
CA GLN A 132 -11.44 1.36 -6.15
C GLN A 132 -12.93 1.33 -5.78
N THR A 133 -13.28 0.79 -4.61
CA THR A 133 -14.68 0.71 -4.15
C THR A 133 -15.29 2.10 -3.95
N TYR A 134 -14.55 3.05 -3.38
CA TYR A 134 -14.97 4.45 -3.27
C TYR A 134 -15.25 5.06 -4.64
N LEU A 135 -14.30 4.93 -5.58
CA LEU A 135 -14.42 5.52 -6.91
C LEU A 135 -15.58 4.91 -7.72
N GLU A 136 -15.81 3.60 -7.58
CA GLU A 136 -16.97 2.91 -8.15
C GLU A 136 -18.28 3.41 -7.53
N ALA A 137 -18.36 3.51 -6.20
CA ALA A 137 -19.56 3.91 -5.49
C ALA A 137 -20.04 5.32 -5.89
N ILE A 138 -19.12 6.24 -6.12
CA ILE A 138 -19.44 7.61 -6.56
C ILE A 138 -19.46 7.76 -8.08
N LYS A 139 -19.26 6.68 -8.85
CA LYS A 139 -19.18 6.67 -10.32
C LYS A 139 -18.19 7.70 -10.86
N ALA A 140 -17.01 7.75 -10.24
CA ALA A 140 -15.97 8.71 -10.60
C ALA A 140 -15.48 8.52 -12.04
N GLU A 141 -15.32 9.61 -12.78
CA GLU A 141 -14.67 9.61 -14.10
C GLU A 141 -13.14 9.71 -13.98
N HIS A 142 -12.66 10.24 -12.85
CA HIS A 142 -11.25 10.46 -12.56
C HIS A 142 -10.87 9.89 -11.20
N VAL A 143 -9.63 9.43 -11.06
CA VAL A 143 -9.08 9.03 -9.76
C VAL A 143 -9.10 10.24 -8.81
N MET A 144 -9.82 10.10 -7.70
CA MET A 144 -9.91 11.06 -6.62
C MET A 144 -9.35 10.44 -5.34
N VAL A 145 -8.52 11.19 -4.62
CA VAL A 145 -7.79 10.71 -3.43
C VAL A 145 -8.13 11.59 -2.22
N PRO A 146 -9.12 11.20 -1.40
CA PRO A 146 -9.45 11.93 -0.18
C PRO A 146 -8.25 12.00 0.76
N ILE A 147 -7.88 13.21 1.19
CA ILE A 147 -6.81 13.44 2.16
C ILE A 147 -7.29 14.39 3.24
N VAL A 148 -7.08 14.03 4.51
CA VAL A 148 -7.28 14.91 5.67
C VAL A 148 -5.97 15.00 6.45
N SER A 149 -5.69 16.18 6.99
CA SER A 149 -4.53 16.40 7.85
C SER A 149 -4.97 16.93 9.21
N PHE A 150 -4.28 16.53 10.26
CA PHE A 150 -4.46 17.02 11.61
C PHE A 150 -3.17 17.67 12.13
N ASP A 151 -3.34 18.75 12.90
CA ASP A 151 -2.25 19.39 13.63
C ASP A 151 -1.85 18.59 14.89
N ARG A 152 -0.94 19.15 15.69
CA ARG A 152 -0.48 18.51 16.94
C ARG A 152 -1.57 18.42 18.01
N GLN A 153 -2.60 19.27 17.91
CA GLN A 153 -3.77 19.31 18.79
C GLN A 153 -4.88 18.37 18.30
N ARG A 154 -4.59 17.53 17.29
CA ARG A 154 -5.53 16.62 16.63
C ARG A 154 -6.72 17.34 16.01
N GLN A 155 -6.55 18.61 15.63
CA GLN A 155 -7.57 19.38 14.92
C GLN A 155 -7.31 19.33 13.43
N ILE A 156 -8.39 19.26 12.63
CA ILE A 156 -8.29 19.23 11.18
C ILE A 156 -7.68 20.54 10.66
N ILE A 157 -6.63 20.40 9.84
CA ILE A 157 -6.04 21.51 9.11
C ILE A 157 -6.96 21.85 7.92
N ASN A 158 -7.25 23.14 7.74
CA ASN A 158 -8.17 23.67 6.72
C ASN A 158 -9.54 22.97 6.68
N PRO A 159 -10.36 23.04 7.76
CA PRO A 159 -11.62 22.28 7.87
C PRO A 159 -12.60 22.49 6.71
N GLY A 160 -12.65 23.71 6.15
CA GLY A 160 -13.52 24.03 5.02
C GLY A 160 -13.21 23.22 3.75
N GLU A 161 -11.92 23.06 3.44
CA GLU A 161 -11.45 22.30 2.29
C GLU A 161 -11.47 20.78 2.56
N SER A 162 -11.21 20.40 3.81
CA SER A 162 -11.12 18.99 4.23
C SER A 162 -12.49 18.33 4.45
N ARG A 163 -13.60 19.07 4.51
CA ARG A 163 -14.94 18.52 4.81
C ARG A 163 -15.36 17.41 3.85
N GLY A 164 -15.13 17.59 2.55
CA GLY A 164 -15.44 16.58 1.53
C GLY A 164 -14.57 15.33 1.69
N ASN A 165 -13.29 15.53 1.96
CA ASN A 165 -12.32 14.45 2.14
C ASN A 165 -12.62 13.62 3.39
N LEU A 166 -12.90 14.28 4.52
CA LEU A 166 -13.28 13.59 5.75
C LEU A 166 -14.58 12.80 5.54
N LYS A 167 -15.61 13.41 4.94
CA LYS A 167 -16.85 12.69 4.64
C LYS A 167 -16.60 11.44 3.80
N ALA A 168 -15.76 11.53 2.76
CA ALA A 168 -15.42 10.39 1.93
C ALA A 168 -14.70 9.29 2.73
N LEU A 169 -13.71 9.65 3.56
CA LEU A 169 -13.02 8.73 4.46
C LEU A 169 -13.99 8.02 5.40
N LEU A 170 -14.85 8.77 6.10
CA LEU A 170 -15.75 8.22 7.10
C LEU A 170 -16.88 7.36 6.50
N THR A 171 -17.24 7.61 5.24
CA THR A 171 -18.32 6.89 4.56
C THR A 171 -17.81 5.64 3.82
N HIS A 172 -16.61 5.71 3.23
CA HIS A 172 -16.14 4.70 2.27
C HIS A 172 -14.89 3.93 2.71
N SER A 173 -14.22 4.32 3.81
CA SER A 173 -13.17 3.51 4.41
C SER A 173 -13.72 2.55 5.48
N LEU A 174 -12.84 1.78 6.12
CA LEU A 174 -13.18 0.95 7.28
C LEU A 174 -13.41 1.77 8.57
N PHE A 175 -13.23 3.09 8.56
CA PHE A 175 -13.21 3.91 9.78
C PHE A 175 -14.35 4.93 9.76
N SER A 176 -15.44 4.63 10.46
CA SER A 176 -16.68 5.39 10.43
C SER A 176 -16.72 6.67 11.28
N SER A 177 -15.61 7.04 11.92
CA SER A 177 -15.51 8.22 12.79
C SER A 177 -14.08 8.74 12.85
N GLU A 178 -13.90 10.02 13.18
CA GLU A 178 -12.59 10.65 13.36
C GLU A 178 -11.75 9.96 14.43
N ASP A 179 -12.34 9.59 15.57
CA ASP A 179 -11.65 8.88 16.66
C ASP A 179 -11.02 7.56 16.18
N LYS A 180 -11.72 6.83 15.31
CA LYS A 180 -11.21 5.59 14.71
C LYS A 180 -10.03 5.84 13.76
N LEU A 181 -10.03 6.95 13.01
CA LEU A 181 -8.87 7.35 12.20
C LEU A 181 -7.68 7.74 13.09
N LEU A 182 -7.95 8.50 14.15
CA LEU A 182 -6.93 8.92 15.13
C LEU A 182 -6.34 7.71 15.88
N ALA A 183 -7.13 6.66 16.15
CA ALA A 183 -6.65 5.43 16.77
C ALA A 183 -5.60 4.70 15.90
N GLU A 184 -5.81 4.63 14.58
CA GLU A 184 -4.80 4.04 13.67
C GLU A 184 -3.56 4.91 13.51
N LEU A 185 -3.70 6.24 13.61
CA LEU A 185 -2.54 7.12 13.77
C LEU A 185 -1.78 6.75 15.04
N ASP A 186 -2.45 6.60 16.18
CA ASP A 186 -1.86 6.24 17.47
C ASP A 186 -1.15 4.87 17.47
N ALA A 187 -1.56 3.95 16.59
CA ALA A 187 -0.86 2.68 16.36
C ALA A 187 0.54 2.85 15.74
N ILE A 188 0.84 3.99 15.09
CA ILE A 188 2.20 4.34 14.67
C ILE A 188 2.99 4.76 15.92
N LEU A 189 3.87 3.87 16.38
CA LEU A 189 4.72 4.10 17.54
C LEU A 189 5.71 5.24 17.28
N GLY A 190 5.78 6.19 18.21
CA GLY A 190 6.68 7.33 18.13
C GLY A 190 6.07 8.57 17.46
N LYS A 191 6.93 9.55 17.18
CA LYS A 191 6.52 10.85 16.62
C LYS A 191 6.43 10.85 15.09
N LYS A 192 7.05 9.88 14.42
CA LYS A 192 7.11 9.76 12.97
C LYS A 192 6.87 8.31 12.54
N GLY A 193 6.37 8.14 11.33
CA GLY A 193 6.17 6.83 10.72
C GLY A 193 4.98 6.82 9.77
N THR A 194 4.76 5.69 9.12
CA THR A 194 3.63 5.47 8.22
C THR A 194 2.99 4.14 8.52
N ARG A 195 1.67 4.06 8.41
CA ARG A 195 0.88 2.85 8.49
C ARG A 195 -0.05 2.77 7.29
N ILE A 196 0.12 1.72 6.50
CA ILE A 196 -0.71 1.42 5.34
C ILE A 196 -1.60 0.25 5.71
N ILE A 197 -2.89 0.35 5.43
CA ILE A 197 -3.85 -0.73 5.61
C ILE A 197 -4.50 -1.01 4.26
N ILE A 198 -4.43 -2.26 3.82
CA ILE A 198 -5.01 -2.74 2.56
C ILE A 198 -6.07 -3.77 2.88
N TRP A 199 -7.27 -3.58 2.33
CA TRP A 199 -8.40 -4.48 2.52
C TRP A 199 -9.08 -4.78 1.19
N ASN A 200 -10.17 -5.56 1.26
CA ASN A 200 -10.79 -6.15 0.07
C ASN A 200 -9.72 -6.89 -0.76
N LEU A 201 -8.96 -7.73 -0.07
CA LEU A 201 -7.86 -8.52 -0.63
C LEU A 201 -8.36 -9.38 -1.78
N ARG A 202 -7.46 -9.70 -2.73
CA ARG A 202 -7.80 -10.59 -3.82
C ARG A 202 -8.22 -11.96 -3.30
N ARG A 203 -9.31 -12.46 -3.90
CA ARG A 203 -9.90 -13.75 -3.59
C ARG A 203 -10.02 -14.59 -4.84
N ASP A 204 -9.89 -15.91 -4.67
CA ASP A 204 -10.13 -16.89 -5.72
C ASP A 204 -11.64 -17.07 -5.99
N LYS A 205 -11.96 -17.96 -6.94
CA LYS A 205 -13.34 -18.32 -7.28
C LYS A 205 -14.14 -18.94 -6.12
N ASN A 206 -13.45 -19.43 -5.09
CA ASN A 206 -14.04 -20.02 -3.88
C ASN A 206 -14.16 -18.99 -2.74
N GLY A 207 -13.80 -17.73 -2.98
CA GLY A 207 -13.82 -16.67 -1.99
C GLY A 207 -12.65 -16.70 -1.00
N LYS A 208 -11.67 -17.59 -1.16
CA LYS A 208 -10.47 -17.66 -0.31
C LYS A 208 -9.47 -16.58 -0.73
N THR A 209 -8.78 -15.99 0.23
CA THR A 209 -7.71 -15.02 -0.05
C THR A 209 -6.57 -15.70 -0.82
N GLU A 210 -5.86 -14.94 -1.65
CA GLU A 210 -4.64 -15.43 -2.32
C GLU A 210 -3.49 -15.75 -1.35
N PHE A 211 -3.65 -15.40 -0.08
CA PHE A 211 -2.74 -15.72 1.01
C PHE A 211 -3.36 -16.74 1.97
N ASP A 212 -2.52 -17.63 2.47
CA ASP A 212 -2.76 -18.51 3.60
C ASP A 212 -2.13 -17.90 4.85
N PHE A 213 -2.99 -17.62 5.84
CA PHE A 213 -2.62 -17.04 7.13
C PHE A 213 -2.68 -18.06 8.28
N ASP A 214 -3.12 -19.30 7.99
CA ASP A 214 -3.45 -20.30 9.00
C ASP A 214 -2.39 -21.41 9.09
N LYS A 215 -1.71 -21.72 7.97
CA LYS A 215 -0.67 -22.77 7.92
C LYS A 215 0.53 -22.47 8.81
N ASP A 216 0.93 -21.21 8.91
CA ASP A 216 1.92 -20.73 9.87
C ASP A 216 1.49 -19.36 10.40
N LYS A 217 1.19 -19.29 11.70
CA LYS A 217 0.71 -18.07 12.38
C LYS A 217 1.72 -16.92 12.38
N TYR A 218 2.97 -17.18 12.02
CA TYR A 218 4.04 -16.19 11.94
C TYR A 218 4.46 -15.89 10.50
N ASP A 219 3.71 -16.34 9.50
CA ASP A 219 4.06 -16.15 8.10
C ASP A 219 2.82 -15.79 7.26
N ILE A 220 3.06 -15.11 6.15
CA ILE A 220 2.04 -14.87 5.13
C ILE A 220 2.46 -15.72 3.94
N ARG A 221 1.67 -16.73 3.63
CA ARG A 221 2.06 -17.74 2.66
C ARG A 221 1.21 -17.66 1.42
N ILE A 222 1.76 -18.10 0.29
CA ILE A 222 0.95 -18.40 -0.89
C ILE A 222 0.53 -19.87 -0.80
N PRO A 223 -0.78 -20.20 -0.91
CA PRO A 223 -1.24 -21.57 -0.79
C PRO A 223 -0.65 -22.43 -1.91
N GLU A 224 -0.53 -23.73 -1.62
CA GLU A 224 -0.19 -24.73 -2.62
C GLU A 224 -1.40 -25.05 -3.48
N ASP A 225 -1.20 -25.13 -4.80
CA ASP A 225 -2.23 -25.61 -5.70
C ASP A 225 -2.13 -27.13 -5.87
N LEU A 226 -3.28 -27.77 -6.08
CA LEU A 226 -3.36 -29.14 -6.55
C LEU A 226 -3.10 -29.14 -8.06
N ASP A 227 -2.01 -29.76 -8.48
CA ASP A 227 -1.78 -30.04 -9.89
C ASP A 227 -2.68 -31.22 -10.30
N GLU A 228 -3.78 -30.92 -11.00
CA GLU A 228 -4.74 -31.94 -11.45
C GLU A 228 -4.12 -32.99 -12.38
N ALA A 229 -3.03 -32.67 -13.08
CA ALA A 229 -2.36 -33.60 -14.00
C ALA A 229 -1.39 -34.56 -13.28
N THR A 230 -0.78 -34.12 -12.17
CA THR A 230 0.21 -34.94 -11.44
C THR A 230 -0.26 -35.43 -10.07
N GLY A 231 -1.40 -34.93 -9.58
CA GLY A 231 -1.95 -35.22 -8.25
C GLY A 231 -1.11 -34.67 -7.09
N LYS A 232 -0.04 -33.92 -7.37
CA LYS A 232 0.87 -33.37 -6.37
C LYS A 232 0.38 -31.99 -5.90
N ARG A 233 0.51 -31.72 -4.61
CA ARG A 233 0.33 -30.39 -4.02
C ARG A 233 1.66 -29.66 -4.02
N GLY A 234 1.66 -28.43 -4.51
CA GLY A 234 2.84 -27.56 -4.46
C GLY A 234 2.54 -26.19 -5.04
N TYR A 235 3.28 -25.18 -4.58
CA TYR A 235 3.32 -23.91 -5.27
C TYR A 235 4.11 -24.05 -6.57
N LYS A 236 3.66 -23.41 -7.66
CA LYS A 236 4.43 -23.28 -8.90
C LYS A 236 4.44 -21.83 -9.36
N LYS A 237 5.64 -21.25 -9.50
CA LYS A 237 5.81 -19.96 -10.17
C LYS A 237 5.86 -20.19 -11.68
N GLN A 238 5.06 -19.48 -12.48
CA GLN A 238 4.97 -19.67 -13.94
C GLN A 238 6.32 -19.63 -14.67
N GLU A 239 7.30 -18.89 -14.14
CA GLU A 239 8.62 -18.73 -14.76
C GLU A 239 9.62 -19.84 -14.41
N ARG A 240 9.32 -20.73 -13.45
CA ARG A 240 10.25 -21.79 -13.05
C ARG A 240 9.97 -23.09 -13.79
N MET A 241 10.98 -23.59 -14.49
CA MET A 241 10.99 -24.93 -15.09
C MET A 241 11.45 -26.02 -14.09
N ASP A 242 12.05 -25.60 -12.96
CA ASP A 242 12.58 -26.51 -11.93
C ASP A 242 11.48 -27.06 -11.01
N GLN A 243 11.63 -28.32 -10.59
CA GLN A 243 10.70 -28.98 -9.65
C GLN A 243 10.91 -28.54 -8.18
N ASN A 244 12.09 -28.01 -7.84
CA ASN A 244 12.39 -27.53 -6.49
C ASN A 244 12.11 -26.03 -6.37
N VAL A 245 11.00 -25.70 -5.72
CA VAL A 245 10.58 -24.33 -5.49
C VAL A 245 11.19 -23.81 -4.17
N PRO A 246 12.02 -22.74 -4.21
CA PRO A 246 12.58 -22.16 -3.00
C PRO A 246 11.51 -21.62 -2.07
N GLU A 247 11.78 -21.67 -0.76
CA GLU A 247 10.84 -21.19 0.25
C GLU A 247 10.50 -19.69 0.08
N SER A 248 11.45 -18.89 -0.42
CA SER A 248 11.25 -17.48 -0.77
C SER A 248 10.20 -17.22 -1.85
N ASP A 249 9.68 -18.24 -2.52
CA ASP A 249 8.64 -18.09 -3.53
C ASP A 249 7.22 -18.11 -2.93
N TYR A 250 7.04 -18.71 -1.75
CA TYR A 250 5.73 -18.91 -1.11
C TYR A 250 5.66 -18.56 0.39
N SER A 251 6.80 -18.29 1.06
CA SER A 251 6.87 -17.77 2.44
C SER A 251 7.33 -16.32 2.41
N LEU A 252 6.47 -15.39 2.86
CA LEU A 252 6.82 -13.98 2.88
C LEU A 252 8.00 -13.72 3.82
N ARG A 253 8.09 -14.44 4.94
CA ARG A 253 9.24 -14.34 5.86
C ARG A 253 10.57 -14.59 5.14
N ASN A 254 10.63 -15.62 4.29
CA ASN A 254 11.82 -15.92 3.52
C ASN A 254 12.04 -14.92 2.38
N SER A 255 10.97 -14.51 1.68
CA SER A 255 11.05 -13.50 0.62
C SER A 255 11.54 -12.15 1.15
N ALA A 256 11.01 -11.70 2.28
CA ALA A 256 11.35 -10.42 2.91
C ALA A 256 12.82 -10.38 3.33
N LYS A 257 13.37 -11.50 3.81
CA LYS A 257 14.81 -11.63 4.06
C LYS A 257 15.61 -11.37 2.79
N THR A 258 15.26 -12.05 1.69
CA THR A 258 15.93 -11.85 0.39
C THR A 258 15.78 -10.43 -0.15
N ILE A 259 14.60 -9.81 0.00
CA ILE A 259 14.34 -8.42 -0.42
C ILE A 259 15.26 -7.48 0.38
N CYS A 260 15.25 -7.58 1.70
CA CYS A 260 16.09 -6.75 2.56
C CYS A 260 17.58 -6.93 2.26
N ASP A 261 18.06 -8.15 2.04
CA ASP A 261 19.47 -8.40 1.71
C ASP A 261 19.88 -7.72 0.39
N ARG A 262 19.01 -7.77 -0.64
CA ARG A 262 19.22 -7.04 -1.90
C ARG A 262 19.26 -5.54 -1.69
N SER A 263 18.30 -4.98 -0.94
CA SER A 263 18.24 -3.52 -0.72
C SER A 263 19.49 -3.00 0.02
N HIS A 264 20.10 -3.83 0.87
CA HIS A 264 21.37 -3.52 1.56
C HIS A 264 22.64 -3.77 0.72
N GLY A 265 22.53 -4.20 -0.54
CA GLY A 265 23.68 -4.52 -1.38
C GLY A 265 24.49 -5.73 -0.89
N ARG A 266 23.90 -6.60 -0.06
CA ARG A 266 24.52 -7.86 0.33
C ARG A 266 24.28 -8.86 -0.81
N ALA A 267 25.30 -9.07 -1.65
CA ALA A 267 25.30 -10.16 -2.61
C ALA A 267 25.33 -11.51 -1.86
N PHE A 268 24.57 -12.48 -2.36
CA PHE A 268 24.70 -13.89 -1.98
C PHE A 268 26.00 -14.47 -2.53
#